data_AF-A0A5Z1W1I8-F1
#
_entry.id   AF-A0A5Z1W1I8-F1
#
_cell.length_a   1.000
_cell.length_b   1.000
_cell.length_c   1.000
_cell.angle_alpha   90.00
_cell.angle_beta   90.00
_cell.angle_gamma   90.00
#
_symmetry.space_group_name_H-M   'P 1'
#
loop_
_entity.id
_entity.type
_entity.pdbx_description
1 polymer ?
#
loop_
_entity_poly.entity_id
_entity_poly.type
_entity_poly.pdbx_seq_one_letter_code
_entity_poly.pdbx_strand_id
1 'polypeptide(L)'
;MGLNIPPKPESSLWTDDQWKAIQAEGNNVLVAAAAGSGKTAVLVTRIIEKLINESANLNVDELLIVTFTNASAAEMKFRIGKGLEEALAQNPDSTHLKRQVALLNYASISTLHSFCLEIIRKYYFDADIDPNFRLIEPIESSMIRDEVLENLLEQEYSIENNEPFFHLVESFTGDRSDAELHALISKLYDFSRANPDPNIWLEEMVDFYNTEETTSITELPYFPIIKEDIELRVNQAKNYLLNAIDYANENNGPVPYLATLENDLAQIEAITELSWNSWGQLKKAIESIDFKRIPTLKNK
;
A
#
# COMPACT_ATOMS: atom_id res chain seq x y z
N MET A 1 -26.45 -3.02 15.66
CA MET A 1 -26.35 -3.26 17.12
C MET A 1 -25.30 -2.31 17.67
N GLY A 2 -25.64 -1.48 18.65
CA GLY A 2 -24.66 -0.56 19.27
C GLY A 2 -23.64 -1.35 20.08
N LEU A 3 -22.38 -0.91 20.06
CA LEU A 3 -21.34 -1.42 20.96
C LEU A 3 -21.78 -1.12 22.40
N ASN A 4 -21.83 -2.16 23.25
CA ASN A 4 -22.12 -1.98 24.67
C ASN A 4 -20.84 -1.49 25.37
N ILE A 5 -20.69 -0.17 25.49
CA ILE A 5 -19.49 0.48 26.04
C ILE A 5 -19.81 0.95 27.46
N PRO A 6 -19.08 0.49 28.50
CA PRO A 6 -19.26 0.99 29.85
C PRO A 6 -18.91 2.49 29.91
N PRO A 7 -19.57 3.26 30.81
CA PRO A 7 -19.28 4.68 30.96
C PRO A 7 -17.81 4.90 31.35
N LYS A 8 -17.18 5.92 30.77
CA LYS A 8 -15.80 6.29 31.08
C LYS A 8 -15.69 6.79 32.52
N PRO A 9 -14.79 6.26 33.35
CA PRO A 9 -14.55 6.80 34.69
C PRO A 9 -14.10 8.26 34.63
N GLU A 10 -14.58 9.11 35.54
CA GLU A 10 -14.18 10.53 35.62
C GLU A 10 -12.67 10.71 35.89
N SER A 11 -12.04 9.72 36.56
CA SER A 11 -10.61 9.68 36.84
C SER A 11 -9.75 9.18 35.66
N SER A 12 -10.37 8.75 34.56
CA SER A 12 -9.66 8.18 33.41
C SER A 12 -8.93 9.26 32.61
N LEU A 13 -7.63 9.05 32.39
CA LEU A 13 -6.78 9.89 31.53
C LEU A 13 -7.06 9.69 30.03
N TRP A 14 -7.88 8.71 29.66
CA TRP A 14 -8.25 8.44 28.28
C TRP A 14 -9.29 9.44 27.75
N THR A 15 -9.17 9.80 26.48
CA THR A 15 -10.24 10.49 25.75
C THR A 15 -11.43 9.56 25.55
N ASP A 16 -12.61 10.11 25.23
CA ASP A 16 -13.81 9.30 24.98
C ASP A 16 -13.61 8.32 23.82
N ASP A 17 -12.92 8.73 22.74
CA ASP A 17 -12.61 7.86 21.61
C ASP A 17 -11.61 6.74 21.98
N GLN A 18 -10.61 7.05 22.81
CA GLN A 18 -9.65 6.07 23.30
C GLN A 18 -10.34 5.05 24.22
N TRP A 19 -11.19 5.51 25.13
CA TRP A 19 -11.98 4.65 26.00
C TRP A 19 -12.91 3.74 25.21
N LYS A 20 -13.60 4.30 24.21
CA LYS A 20 -14.42 3.53 23.27
C LYS A 20 -13.62 2.45 22.55
N ALA A 21 -12.40 2.76 22.08
CA ALA A 21 -11.53 1.79 21.44
C ALA A 21 -11.03 0.71 22.42
N ILE A 22 -10.76 1.06 23.68
CA ILE A 22 -10.35 0.11 24.73
C ILE A 22 -11.49 -0.87 25.02
N GLN A 23 -12.71 -0.37 25.20
CA GLN A 23 -13.84 -1.17 25.69
C GLN A 23 -14.70 -1.84 24.61
N ALA A 24 -14.56 -1.49 23.33
CA ALA A 24 -15.41 -2.04 22.27
C ALA A 24 -15.31 -3.57 22.16
N GLU A 25 -16.41 -4.32 22.12
CA GLU A 25 -16.40 -5.78 22.01
C GLU A 25 -17.50 -6.31 21.08
N GLY A 26 -17.39 -7.59 20.70
CA GLY A 26 -18.43 -8.33 19.96
C GLY A 26 -18.43 -8.15 18.43
N ASN A 27 -17.56 -7.30 17.87
CA ASN A 27 -17.44 -7.07 16.43
C ASN A 27 -16.00 -6.70 16.02
N ASN A 28 -15.73 -6.68 14.72
CA ASN A 28 -14.50 -6.11 14.17
C ASN A 28 -14.44 -4.60 14.43
N VAL A 29 -13.31 -4.12 14.94
CA VAL A 29 -13.11 -2.70 15.29
C VAL A 29 -11.97 -2.13 14.47
N LEU A 30 -12.26 -1.07 13.71
CA LEU A 30 -11.25 -0.27 13.01
C LEU A 30 -11.02 1.03 13.80
N VAL A 31 -9.77 1.28 14.21
CA VAL A 31 -9.37 2.51 14.91
C VAL A 31 -8.55 3.38 13.97
N ALA A 32 -9.20 4.39 13.36
CA ALA A 32 -8.52 5.40 12.56
C ALA A 32 -8.05 6.55 13.47
N ALA A 33 -6.74 6.82 13.52
CA ALA A 33 -6.22 7.90 14.34
C ALA A 33 -4.92 8.49 13.78
N ALA A 34 -4.74 9.80 13.96
CA ALA A 34 -3.56 10.55 13.52
C ALA A 34 -2.25 10.07 14.20
N ALA A 35 -1.10 10.46 13.66
CA ALA A 35 0.19 10.24 14.32
C ALA A 35 0.18 10.87 15.74
N GLY A 36 0.79 10.20 16.71
CA GLY A 36 0.86 10.70 18.09
C GLY A 36 -0.41 10.54 18.93
N SER A 37 -1.52 10.00 18.40
CA SER A 37 -2.80 9.84 19.12
C SER A 37 -2.84 8.75 20.20
N GLY A 38 -1.71 8.10 20.50
CA GLY A 38 -1.62 7.04 21.50
C GLY A 38 -2.15 5.67 21.06
N LYS A 39 -2.28 5.37 19.76
CA LYS A 39 -2.80 4.09 19.23
C LYS A 39 -2.20 2.85 19.91
N THR A 40 -0.88 2.81 20.07
CA THR A 40 -0.18 1.69 20.72
C THR A 40 -0.57 1.57 22.19
N ALA A 41 -0.71 2.69 22.89
CA ALA A 41 -1.11 2.69 24.30
C ALA A 41 -2.55 2.18 24.45
N VAL A 42 -3.47 2.65 23.60
CA VAL A 42 -4.86 2.16 23.52
C VAL A 42 -4.91 0.65 23.29
N LEU A 43 -4.15 0.14 22.31
CA LEU A 43 -4.14 -1.29 21.98
C LEU A 43 -3.57 -2.13 23.14
N VAL A 44 -2.47 -1.69 23.74
CA VAL A 44 -1.86 -2.38 24.89
C VAL A 44 -2.80 -2.40 26.09
N THR A 45 -3.42 -1.27 26.43
CA THR A 45 -4.39 -1.20 27.54
C THR A 45 -5.60 -2.09 27.28
N ARG A 46 -6.14 -2.09 26.06
CA ARG A 46 -7.20 -3.01 25.65
C ARG A 46 -6.84 -4.47 25.88
N ILE A 47 -5.61 -4.87 25.52
CA ILE A 47 -5.14 -6.25 25.72
C ILE A 47 -5.01 -6.54 27.21
N ILE A 48 -4.36 -5.67 27.98
CA ILE A 48 -4.17 -5.85 29.42
C ILE A 48 -5.51 -5.97 30.16
N GLU A 49 -6.49 -5.09 29.89
CA GLU A 49 -7.79 -5.13 30.54
C GLU A 49 -8.54 -6.45 30.25
N LYS A 50 -8.46 -6.95 29.01
CA LYS A 50 -9.02 -8.25 28.64
C LYS A 50 -8.33 -9.41 29.36
N LEU A 51 -7.00 -9.35 29.51
CA LEU A 51 -6.22 -10.40 30.16
C LEU A 51 -6.36 -10.37 31.68
N ILE A 52 -6.59 -9.23 32.31
CA ILE A 52 -6.82 -9.13 33.76
C ILE A 52 -8.24 -9.61 34.13
N ASN A 53 -9.21 -9.42 33.24
CA ASN A 53 -10.58 -9.80 33.48
C ASN A 53 -10.77 -11.33 33.45
N GLU A 54 -10.82 -11.98 34.61
CA GLU A 54 -11.05 -13.43 34.75
C GLU A 54 -12.35 -13.90 34.07
N SER A 55 -13.38 -13.06 34.03
CA SER A 55 -14.65 -13.40 33.38
C SER A 55 -14.56 -13.48 31.85
N ALA A 56 -13.52 -12.89 31.25
CA ALA A 56 -13.29 -12.95 29.81
C ALA A 56 -12.79 -14.34 29.34
N ASN A 57 -12.32 -15.20 30.26
CA ASN A 57 -11.77 -16.53 29.97
C ASN A 57 -10.83 -16.54 28.75
N LEU A 58 -9.89 -15.60 28.73
CA LEU A 58 -8.94 -15.39 27.65
C LEU A 58 -7.52 -15.48 28.21
N ASN A 59 -6.67 -16.27 27.55
CA ASN A 59 -5.25 -16.33 27.83
C ASN A 59 -4.45 -15.57 26.77
N VAL A 60 -3.28 -15.08 27.17
CA VAL A 60 -2.41 -14.29 26.29
C VAL A 60 -1.87 -15.08 25.09
N ASP A 61 -1.77 -16.41 25.20
CA ASP A 61 -1.39 -17.33 24.12
C ASP A 61 -2.54 -17.63 23.13
N GLU A 62 -3.75 -17.18 23.44
CA GLU A 62 -4.91 -17.25 22.53
C GLU A 62 -5.06 -15.97 21.69
N LEU A 63 -4.16 -14.99 21.87
CA LEU A 63 -4.12 -13.74 21.14
C LEU A 63 -3.07 -13.75 20.02
N LEU A 64 -3.49 -13.36 18.82
CA LEU A 64 -2.60 -13.02 17.72
C LEU A 64 -2.42 -11.49 17.64
N ILE A 65 -1.22 -11.02 17.92
CA ILE A 65 -0.83 -9.61 17.89
C ILE A 65 0.25 -9.42 16.83
N VAL A 66 -0.15 -8.85 15.69
CA VAL A 66 0.72 -8.63 14.54
C VAL A 66 1.12 -7.17 14.43
N THR A 67 2.38 -6.91 14.10
CA THR A 67 2.90 -5.56 13.83
C THR A 67 3.85 -5.53 12.64
N PHE A 68 4.29 -4.33 12.27
CA PHE A 68 5.15 -4.13 11.12
C PHE A 68 6.62 -4.48 11.38
N THR A 69 7.12 -4.25 12.61
CA THR A 69 8.54 -4.48 12.93
C THR A 69 8.74 -5.37 14.14
N ASN A 70 9.84 -6.13 14.15
CA ASN A 70 10.23 -6.93 15.31
C ASN A 70 10.44 -6.07 16.57
N ALA A 71 10.93 -4.83 16.42
CA ALA A 71 11.09 -3.89 17.52
C ALA A 71 9.73 -3.50 18.14
N SER A 72 8.73 -3.21 17.30
CA SER A 72 7.37 -2.93 17.76
C SER A 72 6.74 -4.16 18.45
N ALA A 73 7.05 -5.37 17.99
CA ALA A 73 6.53 -6.60 18.60
C ALA A 73 7.14 -6.80 19.99
N ALA A 74 8.45 -6.63 20.11
CA ALA A 74 9.17 -6.68 21.38
C ALA A 74 8.68 -5.60 22.35
N GLU A 75 8.46 -4.37 21.86
CA GLU A 75 7.91 -3.27 22.65
C GLU A 75 6.49 -3.61 23.17
N MET A 76 5.61 -4.14 22.31
CA MET A 76 4.28 -4.56 22.73
C MET A 76 4.34 -5.66 23.79
N LYS A 77 5.17 -6.69 23.58
CA LYS A 77 5.36 -7.77 24.56
C LYS A 77 5.86 -7.25 25.90
N PHE A 78 6.83 -6.32 25.88
CA PHE A 78 7.34 -5.68 27.10
C PHE A 78 6.25 -4.89 27.84
N ARG A 79 5.48 -4.04 27.12
CA ARG A 79 4.43 -3.21 27.74
C ARG A 79 3.29 -4.07 28.31
N ILE A 80 2.88 -5.13 27.62
CA ILE A 80 1.87 -6.08 28.11
C ILE A 80 2.39 -6.79 29.35
N GLY A 81 3.63 -7.30 29.32
CA GLY A 81 4.25 -7.96 30.48
C GLY A 81 4.30 -7.06 31.70
N LYS A 82 4.76 -5.82 31.53
CA LYS A 82 4.75 -4.82 32.61
C LYS A 82 3.36 -4.58 33.18
N GLY A 83 2.33 -4.46 32.34
CA GLY A 83 0.95 -4.28 32.80
C GLY A 83 0.41 -5.49 33.58
N LEU A 84 0.76 -6.71 33.17
CA LEU A 84 0.41 -7.93 33.89
C LEU A 84 1.15 -8.04 35.23
N GLU A 85 2.43 -7.66 35.29
CA GLU A 85 3.23 -7.59 36.52
C GLU A 85 2.67 -6.56 37.51
N GLU A 86 2.27 -5.38 37.03
CA GLU A 86 1.63 -4.34 37.86
C GLU A 86 0.29 -4.82 38.42
N ALA A 87 -0.51 -5.52 37.61
CA ALA A 87 -1.76 -6.12 38.08
C ALA A 87 -1.52 -7.24 39.11
N LEU A 88 -0.51 -8.08 38.88
CA LEU A 88 -0.13 -9.14 39.81
C LEU A 88 0.40 -8.58 41.13
N ALA A 89 1.12 -7.45 41.10
CA ALA A 89 1.56 -6.77 42.32
C ALA A 89 0.38 -6.25 43.16
N GLN A 90 -0.72 -5.86 42.53
CA GLN A 90 -1.95 -5.44 43.21
C GLN A 90 -2.77 -6.64 43.74
N ASN A 91 -2.68 -7.80 43.09
CA ASN A 91 -3.33 -9.03 43.53
C ASN A 91 -2.39 -10.25 43.47
N PRO A 92 -1.44 -10.39 44.44
CA PRO A 92 -0.38 -11.39 44.38
C PRO A 92 -0.85 -12.85 44.45
N ASP A 93 -2.07 -13.09 44.91
CA ASP A 93 -2.64 -14.43 45.07
C ASP A 93 -3.44 -14.90 43.85
N SER A 94 -3.68 -14.04 42.86
CA SER A 94 -4.38 -14.42 41.62
C SER A 94 -3.60 -15.48 40.84
N THR A 95 -4.18 -16.68 40.77
CA THR A 95 -3.69 -17.79 39.95
C THR A 95 -3.80 -17.49 38.46
N HIS A 96 -4.84 -16.75 38.06
CA HIS A 96 -5.03 -16.29 36.69
C HIS A 96 -3.90 -15.37 36.24
N LEU A 97 -3.57 -14.32 37.00
CA LEU A 97 -2.51 -13.37 36.63
C LEU A 97 -1.13 -14.06 36.58
N LYS A 98 -0.83 -14.95 37.54
CA LYS A 98 0.40 -15.78 37.49
C LYS A 98 0.48 -16.60 36.20
N ARG A 99 -0.64 -17.19 35.78
CA ARG A 99 -0.75 -17.94 34.52
C ARG A 99 -0.53 -17.03 33.30
N GLN A 100 -1.15 -15.84 33.26
CA GLN A 100 -0.96 -14.90 32.14
C GLN A 100 0.51 -14.47 31.98
N VAL A 101 1.19 -14.15 33.09
CA VAL A 101 2.62 -13.80 33.07
C VAL A 101 3.47 -14.96 32.53
N ALA A 102 3.18 -16.21 32.94
CA ALA A 102 3.90 -17.38 32.45
C ALA A 102 3.65 -17.65 30.95
N LEU A 103 2.41 -17.46 30.47
CA LEU A 103 2.01 -17.70 29.08
C LEU A 103 2.48 -16.62 28.11
N LEU A 104 2.88 -15.44 28.59
CA LEU A 104 3.34 -14.34 27.72
C LEU A 104 4.51 -14.73 26.81
N ASN A 105 5.32 -15.70 27.22
CA ASN A 105 6.41 -16.20 26.38
C ASN A 105 5.96 -17.02 25.18
N TYR A 106 4.77 -17.62 25.26
CA TYR A 106 4.15 -18.41 24.20
C TYR A 106 3.14 -17.61 23.37
N ALA A 107 2.89 -16.34 23.73
CA ALA A 107 1.98 -15.47 23.01
C ALA A 107 2.48 -15.12 21.60
N SER A 108 1.58 -15.16 20.61
CA SER A 108 1.86 -14.81 19.22
C SER A 108 1.92 -13.28 19.04
N ILE A 109 2.99 -12.67 19.55
CA ILE A 109 3.30 -11.23 19.41
C ILE A 109 4.49 -11.07 18.47
N SER A 110 4.23 -10.81 17.20
CA SER A 110 5.29 -10.87 16.17
C SER A 110 4.97 -10.03 14.93
N THR A 111 5.82 -10.10 13.90
CA THR A 111 5.47 -9.59 12.57
C THR A 111 4.63 -10.58 11.79
N LEU A 112 3.96 -10.12 10.73
CA LEU A 112 3.19 -11.03 9.87
C LEU A 112 4.08 -12.13 9.29
N HIS A 113 5.30 -11.78 8.87
CA HIS A 113 6.30 -12.74 8.37
C HIS A 113 6.67 -13.80 9.40
N SER A 114 6.93 -13.41 10.65
CA SER A 114 7.25 -14.35 11.74
C SER A 114 6.10 -15.32 12.00
N PHE A 115 4.86 -14.82 11.97
CA PHE A 115 3.66 -15.64 12.14
C PHE A 115 3.45 -16.61 10.97
N CYS A 116 3.61 -16.15 9.72
CA CYS A 116 3.56 -17.01 8.54
C CYS A 116 4.62 -18.12 8.60
N LEU A 117 5.84 -17.80 9.07
CA LEU A 117 6.91 -18.79 9.24
C LEU A 117 6.53 -19.86 10.28
N GLU A 118 5.88 -19.46 11.38
CA GLU A 118 5.37 -20.40 12.39
C GLU A 118 4.30 -21.33 11.80
N ILE A 119 3.36 -20.80 11.02
CA ILE A 119 2.33 -21.58 10.32
C ILE A 119 2.99 -22.60 9.37
N ILE A 120 3.91 -22.16 8.51
CA ILE A 120 4.57 -23.04 7.54
C ILE A 120 5.34 -24.15 8.26
N ARG A 121 6.06 -23.85 9.34
CA ARG A 121 6.75 -24.87 10.14
C ARG A 121 5.81 -25.86 10.81
N LYS A 122 4.62 -25.43 11.20
CA LYS A 122 3.62 -26.28 11.85
C LYS A 122 2.89 -27.19 10.85
N TYR A 123 2.65 -26.69 9.64
CA TYR A 123 1.85 -27.35 8.60
C TYR A 123 2.66 -27.62 7.32
N TYR A 124 3.96 -27.86 7.43
CA TYR A 124 4.87 -28.03 6.28
C TYR A 124 4.42 -29.17 5.35
N PHE A 125 3.81 -30.21 5.91
CA PHE A 125 3.31 -31.38 5.19
C PHE A 125 2.11 -31.07 4.30
N ASP A 126 1.27 -30.10 4.67
CA ASP A 126 0.13 -29.66 3.84
C ASP A 126 0.59 -28.77 2.67
N ALA A 127 1.74 -28.11 2.82
CA ALA A 127 2.30 -27.17 1.86
C ALA A 127 3.34 -27.80 0.90
N ASP A 128 3.62 -29.11 1.03
CA ASP A 128 4.69 -29.81 0.31
C ASP A 128 6.08 -29.13 0.47
N ILE A 129 6.38 -28.68 1.68
CA ILE A 129 7.64 -28.00 2.04
C ILE A 129 8.49 -28.93 2.91
N ASP A 130 9.81 -29.01 2.65
CA ASP A 130 10.74 -29.73 3.50
C ASP A 130 10.74 -29.15 4.93
N PRO A 131 10.57 -29.94 6.01
CA PRO A 131 10.57 -29.43 7.38
C PRO A 131 11.87 -28.71 7.80
N ASN A 132 12.99 -28.98 7.12
CA ASN A 132 14.29 -28.35 7.34
C ASN A 132 14.55 -27.17 6.40
N PHE A 133 13.51 -26.59 5.81
CA PHE A 133 13.65 -25.40 4.98
C PHE A 133 14.33 -24.26 5.75
N ARG A 134 15.08 -23.45 5.01
CA ARG A 134 15.59 -22.15 5.49
C ARG A 134 15.05 -21.03 4.64
N LEU A 135 14.98 -19.85 5.23
CA LEU A 135 14.73 -18.64 4.46
C LEU A 135 15.95 -18.36 3.58
N ILE A 136 15.69 -18.03 2.33
CA ILE A 136 16.69 -17.58 1.38
C ILE A 136 17.03 -16.13 1.67
N GLU A 137 18.32 -15.79 1.66
CA GLU A 137 18.77 -14.41 1.87
C GLU A 137 18.56 -13.59 0.58
N PRO A 138 18.39 -12.26 0.66
CA PRO A 138 18.08 -11.44 -0.52
C PRO A 138 19.09 -11.57 -1.66
N ILE A 139 20.39 -11.64 -1.35
CA ILE A 139 21.46 -11.78 -2.35
C ILE A 139 21.37 -13.14 -3.02
N GLU A 140 21.20 -14.20 -2.23
CA GLU A 140 21.05 -15.56 -2.75
C GLU A 140 19.80 -15.68 -3.63
N SER A 141 18.69 -15.08 -3.21
CA SER A 141 17.45 -15.03 -3.98
C SER A 141 17.65 -14.34 -5.33
N SER A 142 18.36 -13.20 -5.35
CA SER A 142 18.70 -12.51 -6.61
C SER A 142 19.53 -13.39 -7.52
N MET A 143 20.59 -14.02 -7.00
CA MET A 143 21.47 -14.87 -7.81
C MET A 143 20.75 -16.07 -8.41
N ILE A 144 19.90 -16.74 -7.63
CA ILE A 144 19.10 -17.87 -8.14
C ILE A 144 18.11 -17.39 -9.20
N ARG A 145 17.46 -16.24 -9.00
CA ARG A 145 16.54 -15.68 -9.99
C ARG A 145 17.25 -15.33 -11.30
N ASP A 146 18.42 -14.69 -11.21
CA ASP A 146 19.21 -14.32 -12.37
C ASP A 146 19.64 -15.59 -13.14
N GLU A 147 20.14 -16.62 -12.45
CA GLU A 147 20.52 -17.89 -13.07
C GLU A 147 19.32 -18.59 -13.73
N VAL A 148 18.16 -18.64 -13.08
CA VAL A 148 16.95 -19.27 -13.66
C VAL A 148 16.46 -18.50 -14.88
N LEU A 149 16.50 -17.17 -14.83
CA LEU A 149 16.03 -16.34 -15.94
C LEU A 149 16.99 -16.38 -17.13
N GLU A 150 18.31 -16.37 -16.90
CA GLU A 150 19.32 -16.58 -17.94
C GLU A 150 19.11 -17.93 -18.64
N ASN A 151 18.96 -19.01 -17.87
CA ASN A 151 18.71 -20.35 -18.43
C ASN A 151 17.38 -20.41 -19.22
N LEU A 152 16.32 -19.76 -18.73
CA LEU A 152 15.04 -19.69 -19.43
C LEU A 152 15.18 -18.97 -20.77
N LEU A 153 15.83 -17.80 -20.79
CA LEU A 153 16.02 -17.05 -22.03
C LEU A 153 16.89 -17.82 -23.02
N GLU A 154 17.98 -18.45 -22.57
CA GLU A 154 18.83 -19.30 -23.43
C GLU A 154 18.02 -20.45 -24.06
N GLN A 155 17.14 -21.08 -23.28
CA GLN A 155 16.23 -22.11 -23.80
C GLN A 155 15.30 -21.53 -24.87
N GLU A 156 14.65 -20.39 -24.62
CA GLU A 156 13.73 -19.76 -25.57
C GLU A 156 14.44 -19.32 -26.86
N TYR A 157 15.66 -18.80 -26.77
CA TYR A 157 16.50 -18.47 -27.94
C TYR A 157 16.91 -19.70 -28.76
N SER A 158 17.04 -20.87 -28.13
CA SER A 158 17.45 -22.11 -28.79
C SER A 158 16.34 -22.77 -29.60
N ILE A 159 15.07 -22.39 -29.37
CA ILE A 159 13.92 -22.95 -30.06
C ILE A 159 13.89 -22.41 -31.51
N GLU A 160 14.02 -23.30 -32.48
CA GLU A 160 13.90 -22.94 -33.89
C GLU A 160 12.49 -22.40 -34.21
N ASN A 161 12.42 -21.26 -34.90
CA ASN A 161 11.19 -20.59 -35.31
C ASN A 161 10.28 -20.13 -34.15
N ASN A 162 10.86 -19.70 -33.03
CA ASN A 162 10.14 -19.07 -31.90
C ASN A 162 9.73 -17.60 -32.19
N GLU A 163 9.01 -17.38 -33.30
CA GLU A 163 8.61 -16.05 -33.77
C GLU A 163 7.93 -15.18 -32.68
N PRO A 164 7.00 -15.69 -31.84
CA PRO A 164 6.38 -14.89 -30.79
C PRO A 164 7.39 -14.35 -29.77
N PHE A 165 8.39 -15.16 -29.41
CA PHE A 165 9.45 -14.75 -28.49
C PHE A 165 10.39 -13.74 -29.13
N PHE A 166 10.80 -13.94 -30.40
CA PHE A 166 11.63 -12.94 -31.10
C PHE A 166 10.92 -11.60 -31.24
N HIS A 167 9.62 -11.61 -31.54
CA HIS A 167 8.81 -10.39 -31.54
C HIS A 167 8.76 -9.71 -30.16
N LEU A 168 8.66 -10.49 -29.07
CA LEU A 168 8.74 -9.96 -27.70
C LEU A 168 10.10 -9.30 -27.44
N VAL A 169 11.20 -9.96 -27.79
CA VAL A 169 12.56 -9.42 -27.63
C VAL A 169 12.71 -8.11 -28.41
N GLU A 170 12.35 -8.09 -29.69
CA GLU A 170 12.42 -6.88 -30.53
C GLU A 170 11.56 -5.72 -30.01
N SER A 171 10.43 -6.03 -29.36
CA SER A 171 9.51 -5.01 -28.84
C SER A 171 10.00 -4.33 -27.56
N PHE A 172 10.82 -5.01 -26.76
CA PHE A 172 11.17 -4.59 -25.40
C PHE A 172 12.67 -4.52 -25.11
N THR A 173 13.52 -4.69 -26.12
CA THR A 173 14.98 -4.59 -25.97
C THR A 173 15.59 -3.66 -27.00
N GLY A 174 16.66 -2.96 -26.62
CA GLY A 174 17.50 -2.20 -27.55
C GLY A 174 18.51 -3.06 -28.32
N ASP A 175 19.17 -2.47 -29.33
CA ASP A 175 20.06 -3.13 -30.30
C ASP A 175 21.24 -3.96 -29.73
N ARG A 176 21.51 -3.88 -28.42
CA ARG A 176 22.79 -4.34 -27.83
C ARG A 176 22.68 -5.37 -26.71
N SER A 177 21.50 -5.56 -26.12
CA SER A 177 21.32 -6.47 -24.98
C SER A 177 19.85 -6.71 -24.66
N ASP A 178 19.54 -7.87 -24.11
CA ASP A 178 18.23 -8.24 -23.56
C ASP A 178 18.05 -7.93 -22.06
N ALA A 179 18.94 -7.13 -21.48
CA ALA A 179 18.86 -6.71 -20.08
C ALA A 179 17.54 -6.01 -19.72
N GLU A 180 16.94 -5.29 -20.66
CA GLU A 180 15.64 -4.62 -20.48
C GLU A 180 14.50 -5.63 -20.37
N LEU A 181 14.55 -6.72 -21.15
CA LEU A 181 13.60 -7.83 -21.05
C LEU A 181 13.76 -8.57 -19.71
N HIS A 182 15.00 -8.81 -19.29
CA HIS A 182 15.28 -9.41 -17.97
C HIS A 182 14.68 -8.58 -16.82
N ALA A 183 14.88 -7.25 -16.86
CA ALA A 183 14.32 -6.33 -15.88
C ALA A 183 12.78 -6.28 -15.95
N LEU A 184 12.20 -6.34 -17.14
CA LEU A 184 10.75 -6.38 -17.34
C LEU A 184 10.12 -7.63 -16.73
N ILE A 185 10.67 -8.82 -17.02
CA ILE A 185 10.18 -10.09 -16.48
C ILE A 185 10.30 -10.10 -14.95
N SER A 186 11.44 -9.65 -14.42
CA SER A 186 11.66 -9.55 -12.97
C SER A 186 10.64 -8.64 -12.30
N LYS A 187 10.37 -7.48 -12.90
CA LYS A 187 9.36 -6.53 -12.41
C LYS A 187 7.96 -7.12 -12.48
N LEU A 188 7.59 -7.76 -13.59
CA LEU A 188 6.28 -8.39 -13.76
C LEU A 188 6.04 -9.47 -12.69
N TYR A 189 7.05 -10.31 -12.43
CA TYR A 189 7.01 -11.31 -11.38
C TYR A 189 6.88 -10.69 -9.98
N ASP A 190 7.65 -9.66 -9.67
CA ASP A 190 7.57 -9.00 -8.35
C ASP A 190 6.19 -8.37 -8.10
N PHE A 191 5.60 -7.77 -9.14
CA PHE A 191 4.25 -7.21 -9.06
C PHE A 191 3.17 -8.29 -8.95
N SER A 192 3.29 -9.40 -9.69
CA SER A 192 2.30 -10.49 -9.60
C SER A 192 2.28 -11.11 -8.21
N ARG A 193 3.45 -11.26 -7.56
CA ARG A 193 3.61 -11.79 -6.20
C ARG A 193 3.03 -10.89 -5.10
N ALA A 194 2.71 -9.63 -5.40
CA ALA A 194 2.02 -8.74 -4.48
C ALA A 194 0.49 -8.97 -4.44
N ASN A 195 -0.04 -9.80 -5.35
CA ASN A 195 -1.46 -10.14 -5.42
C ASN A 195 -1.75 -11.51 -4.77
N PRO A 196 -2.99 -11.75 -4.29
CA PRO A 196 -3.35 -13.02 -3.64
C PRO A 196 -3.16 -14.24 -4.54
N ASP A 197 -3.46 -14.12 -5.84
CA ASP A 197 -3.22 -15.15 -6.84
C ASP A 197 -2.41 -14.56 -8.01
N PRO A 198 -1.08 -14.78 -8.03
CA PRO A 198 -0.20 -14.21 -9.05
C PRO A 198 -0.52 -14.69 -10.48
N ASN A 199 -0.99 -15.92 -10.66
CA ASN A 199 -1.22 -16.49 -11.99
C ASN A 199 -2.51 -15.93 -12.60
N ILE A 200 -3.59 -15.89 -11.81
CA ILE A 200 -4.84 -15.25 -12.24
C ILE A 200 -4.59 -13.78 -12.58
N TRP A 201 -3.80 -13.07 -11.77
CA TRP A 201 -3.46 -11.67 -12.05
C TRP A 201 -2.70 -11.50 -13.38
N LEU A 202 -1.77 -12.40 -13.71
CA LEU A 202 -1.07 -12.38 -15.00
C LEU A 202 -2.00 -12.69 -16.17
N GLU A 203 -2.94 -13.61 -16.01
CA GLU A 203 -3.97 -13.93 -17.03
C GLU A 203 -4.89 -12.73 -17.25
N GLU A 204 -5.39 -12.10 -16.18
CA GLU A 204 -6.20 -10.89 -16.25
C GLU A 204 -5.45 -9.75 -16.95
N MET A 205 -4.12 -9.64 -16.79
CA MET A 205 -3.31 -8.65 -17.52
C MET A 205 -3.36 -8.85 -19.04
N VAL A 206 -3.42 -10.10 -19.52
CA VAL A 206 -3.51 -10.41 -20.95
C VAL A 206 -4.88 -9.99 -21.49
N ASP A 207 -5.95 -10.14 -20.70
CA ASP A 207 -7.30 -9.74 -21.08
C ASP A 207 -7.42 -8.24 -21.40
N PHE A 208 -6.57 -7.38 -20.81
CA PHE A 208 -6.53 -5.95 -21.16
C PHE A 208 -6.18 -5.69 -22.62
N TYR A 209 -5.49 -6.62 -23.29
CA TYR A 209 -5.10 -6.51 -24.68
C TYR A 209 -6.11 -7.14 -25.65
N ASN A 210 -7.11 -7.86 -25.13
CA ASN A 210 -8.19 -8.39 -25.95
C ASN A 210 -9.14 -7.26 -26.37
N THR A 211 -8.94 -6.77 -27.60
CA THR A 211 -9.61 -5.57 -28.14
C THR A 211 -10.43 -5.86 -29.40
N GLU A 212 -10.67 -7.14 -29.72
CA GLU A 212 -11.36 -7.55 -30.95
C GLU A 212 -12.76 -6.92 -31.10
N GLU A 213 -13.48 -6.72 -29.99
CA GLU A 213 -14.82 -6.11 -29.96
C GLU A 213 -14.80 -4.61 -29.62
N THR A 214 -13.63 -4.02 -29.36
CA THR A 214 -13.52 -2.62 -28.96
C THR A 214 -13.66 -1.70 -30.18
N THR A 215 -14.68 -0.84 -30.17
CA THR A 215 -14.97 0.11 -31.26
C THR A 215 -14.50 1.52 -30.98
N SER A 216 -14.24 1.84 -29.71
CA SER A 216 -13.77 3.15 -29.25
C SER A 216 -12.66 3.01 -28.21
N ILE A 217 -11.72 3.95 -28.22
CA ILE A 217 -10.66 4.05 -27.19
C ILE A 217 -11.24 4.14 -25.76
N THR A 218 -12.46 4.68 -25.61
CA THR A 218 -13.15 4.81 -24.33
C THR A 218 -13.63 3.47 -23.77
N GLU A 219 -13.70 2.43 -24.60
CA GLU A 219 -14.13 1.08 -24.23
C GLU A 219 -12.95 0.19 -23.82
N LEU A 220 -11.70 0.67 -23.98
CA LEU A 220 -10.53 -0.09 -23.62
C LEU A 220 -10.49 -0.32 -22.10
N PRO A 221 -10.14 -1.54 -21.63
CA PRO A 221 -10.10 -1.86 -20.21
C PRO A 221 -9.18 -0.95 -19.38
N TYR A 222 -8.10 -0.43 -19.98
CA TYR A 222 -7.15 0.50 -19.35
C TYR A 222 -7.47 1.99 -19.58
N PHE A 223 -8.54 2.33 -20.31
CA PHE A 223 -8.94 3.73 -20.53
C PHE A 223 -9.23 4.50 -19.23
N PRO A 224 -9.89 3.92 -18.20
CA PRO A 224 -10.11 4.62 -16.94
C PRO A 224 -8.80 5.08 -16.26
N ILE A 225 -7.74 4.28 -16.36
CA ILE A 225 -6.41 4.59 -15.79
C ILE A 225 -5.79 5.77 -16.54
N ILE A 226 -5.82 5.74 -17.88
CA ILE A 226 -5.32 6.83 -18.73
C ILE A 226 -6.11 8.11 -18.46
N LYS A 227 -7.44 8.00 -18.37
CA LYS A 227 -8.33 9.12 -18.05
C LYS A 227 -7.95 9.75 -16.71
N GLU A 228 -7.82 8.95 -15.65
CA GLU A 228 -7.49 9.46 -14.31
C GLU A 228 -6.12 10.17 -14.29
N ASP A 229 -5.10 9.62 -14.94
CA ASP A 229 -3.78 10.26 -15.04
C ASP A 229 -3.84 11.60 -15.80
N ILE A 230 -4.58 11.66 -16.92
CA ILE A 230 -4.76 12.90 -17.67
C ILE A 230 -5.56 13.92 -16.84
N GLU A 231 -6.66 13.52 -16.19
CA GLU A 231 -7.44 14.41 -15.30
C GLU A 231 -6.57 14.97 -14.18
N LEU A 232 -5.75 14.13 -13.56
CA LEU A 232 -4.81 14.54 -12.52
C LEU A 232 -3.81 15.57 -13.05
N ARG A 233 -3.20 15.33 -14.21
CA ARG A 233 -2.22 16.26 -14.83
C ARG A 233 -2.86 17.59 -15.23
N VAL A 234 -4.06 17.55 -15.81
CA VAL A 234 -4.79 18.77 -16.19
C VAL A 234 -5.15 19.59 -14.94
N ASN A 235 -5.63 18.94 -13.88
CA ASN A 235 -5.90 19.61 -12.60
C ASN A 235 -4.63 20.15 -11.94
N GLN A 236 -3.51 19.44 -12.01
CA GLN A 236 -2.21 19.94 -11.55
C GLN A 236 -1.78 21.19 -12.33
N ALA A 237 -1.89 21.18 -13.66
CA ALA A 237 -1.59 22.33 -14.51
C ALA A 237 -2.47 23.53 -14.16
N LYS A 238 -3.78 23.31 -13.95
CA LYS A 238 -4.71 24.34 -13.47
C LYS A 238 -4.27 24.96 -12.15
N ASN A 239 -3.94 24.12 -11.16
CA ASN A 239 -3.48 24.60 -9.86
C ASN A 239 -2.15 25.37 -9.94
N TYR A 240 -1.22 24.95 -10.81
CA TYR A 240 0.00 25.71 -11.04
C TYR A 240 -0.27 27.10 -11.64
N LEU A 241 -1.20 27.19 -12.60
CA LEU A 241 -1.58 28.48 -13.20
C LEU A 241 -2.29 29.39 -12.20
N LEU A 242 -3.21 28.85 -11.38
CA LEU A 242 -3.87 29.61 -10.32
C LEU A 242 -2.86 30.17 -9.31
N ASN A 243 -1.95 29.33 -8.81
CA ASN A 243 -0.89 29.78 -7.91
C ASN A 243 0.02 30.84 -8.58
N ALA A 244 0.35 30.67 -9.86
CA ALA A 244 1.16 31.62 -10.61
C ALA A 244 0.46 32.98 -10.78
N ILE A 245 -0.86 32.97 -10.99
CA ILE A 245 -1.70 34.18 -11.05
C ILE A 245 -1.75 34.86 -9.68
N ASP A 246 -1.90 34.10 -8.60
CA ASP A 246 -1.87 34.64 -7.24
C ASP A 246 -0.53 35.33 -6.95
N TYR A 247 0.61 34.67 -7.26
CA TYR A 247 1.93 35.27 -7.12
C TYR A 247 2.15 36.50 -8.01
N ALA A 248 1.60 36.51 -9.22
CA ALA A 248 1.68 37.67 -10.11
C ALA A 248 0.83 38.87 -9.61
N ASN A 249 -0.22 38.60 -8.82
CA ASN A 249 -1.09 39.59 -8.17
C ASN A 249 -0.59 40.07 -6.81
N GLU A 250 0.43 39.44 -6.22
CA GLU A 250 1.03 39.90 -4.96
C GLU A 250 1.72 41.27 -5.10
N ASN A 251 1.98 41.91 -3.97
CA ASN A 251 2.69 43.19 -3.93
C ASN A 251 4.14 43.02 -4.42
N ASN A 252 4.53 43.77 -5.46
CA ASN A 252 5.76 43.58 -6.26
C ASN A 252 5.78 42.33 -7.17
N GLY A 253 4.63 41.70 -7.42
CA GLY A 253 4.48 40.62 -8.39
C GLY A 253 4.64 41.09 -9.85
N PRO A 254 4.98 40.19 -10.79
CA PRO A 254 5.12 40.50 -12.20
C PRO A 254 3.76 40.65 -12.91
N VAL A 255 3.03 41.73 -12.60
CA VAL A 255 1.70 42.05 -13.17
C VAL A 255 1.60 41.89 -14.70
N PRO A 256 2.63 42.23 -15.52
CA PRO A 256 2.57 42.01 -16.98
C PRO A 256 2.38 40.56 -17.41
N TYR A 257 2.58 39.56 -16.52
CA TYR A 257 2.40 38.15 -16.83
C TYR A 257 0.95 37.69 -16.74
N LEU A 258 0.09 38.43 -16.02
CA LEU A 258 -1.29 38.03 -15.74
C LEU A 258 -2.07 37.72 -17.01
N ALA A 259 -2.01 38.58 -18.03
CA ALA A 259 -2.74 38.37 -19.27
C ALA A 259 -2.34 37.07 -20.01
N THR A 260 -1.09 36.66 -19.91
CA THR A 260 -0.63 35.37 -20.46
C THR A 260 -1.12 34.21 -19.61
N LEU A 261 -0.95 34.29 -18.29
CA LEU A 261 -1.35 33.23 -17.35
C LEU A 261 -2.87 33.00 -17.33
N GLU A 262 -3.68 34.06 -17.38
CA GLU A 262 -5.13 33.98 -17.50
C GLU A 262 -5.57 33.37 -18.83
N ASN A 263 -4.86 33.67 -19.93
CA ASN A 263 -5.13 33.06 -21.22
C ASN A 263 -4.78 31.57 -21.23
N ASP A 264 -3.67 31.17 -20.64
CA ASP A 264 -3.26 29.78 -20.50
C ASP A 264 -4.22 29.01 -19.57
N LEU A 265 -4.68 29.64 -18.48
CA LEU A 265 -5.69 29.07 -17.58
C LEU A 265 -7.00 28.82 -18.31
N ALA A 266 -7.49 29.77 -19.09
CA ALA A 266 -8.72 29.60 -19.87
C ALA A 266 -8.64 28.43 -20.86
N GLN A 267 -7.46 28.20 -21.47
CA GLN A 267 -7.25 27.04 -22.35
C GLN A 267 -7.33 25.71 -21.57
N ILE A 268 -6.76 25.65 -20.36
CA ILE A 268 -6.84 24.46 -19.50
C ILE A 268 -8.27 24.22 -18.98
N GLU A 269 -8.99 25.28 -18.59
CA GLU A 269 -10.37 25.17 -18.11
C GLU A 269 -11.30 24.65 -19.21
N ALA A 270 -11.12 25.11 -20.45
CA ALA A 270 -11.87 24.61 -21.59
C ALA A 270 -11.73 23.08 -21.79
N ILE A 271 -10.59 22.48 -21.42
CA ILE A 271 -10.37 21.03 -21.49
C ILE A 271 -11.14 20.31 -20.38
N THR A 272 -11.17 20.87 -19.17
CA THR A 272 -11.88 20.27 -18.02
C THR A 272 -13.40 20.22 -18.21
N GLU A 273 -13.95 21.05 -19.10
CA GLU A 273 -15.38 21.09 -19.41
C GLU A 273 -15.80 20.06 -20.48
N LEU A 274 -14.84 19.41 -21.17
CA LEU A 274 -15.13 18.46 -22.23
C LEU A 274 -15.53 17.08 -21.70
N SER A 275 -16.41 16.42 -22.44
CA SER A 275 -16.81 15.05 -22.13
C SER A 275 -15.77 14.03 -22.62
N TRP A 276 -15.36 13.14 -21.71
CA TRP A 276 -14.51 11.99 -22.00
C TRP A 276 -15.10 10.99 -23.00
N ASN A 277 -16.42 11.02 -23.23
CA ASN A 277 -17.08 10.17 -24.21
C ASN A 277 -16.76 10.58 -25.66
N SER A 278 -16.12 11.73 -25.86
CA SER A 278 -15.74 12.27 -27.17
C SER A 278 -14.23 12.44 -27.24
N TRP A 279 -13.48 11.32 -27.20
CA TRP A 279 -12.01 11.35 -27.22
C TRP A 279 -11.43 12.19 -28.36
N GLY A 280 -12.04 12.15 -29.55
CA GLY A 280 -11.60 12.95 -30.69
C GLY A 280 -11.67 14.47 -30.45
N GLN A 281 -12.63 14.95 -29.67
CA GLN A 281 -12.71 16.36 -29.26
C GLN A 281 -11.69 16.68 -28.18
N LEU A 282 -11.54 15.80 -27.17
CA LEU A 282 -10.56 15.96 -26.10
C LEU A 282 -9.12 16.02 -26.67
N LYS A 283 -8.78 15.07 -27.54
CA LYS A 283 -7.48 15.03 -28.24
C LYS A 283 -7.22 16.32 -29.00
N LYS A 284 -8.19 16.78 -29.81
CA LYS A 284 -8.05 18.04 -30.57
C LYS A 284 -7.89 19.24 -29.66
N ALA A 285 -8.63 19.31 -28.55
CA ALA A 285 -8.51 20.41 -27.60
C ALA A 285 -7.11 20.45 -26.97
N ILE A 286 -6.59 19.30 -26.55
CA ILE A 286 -5.23 19.16 -26.01
C ILE A 286 -4.17 19.53 -27.07
N GLU A 287 -4.30 19.03 -28.30
CA GLU A 287 -3.38 19.35 -29.41
C GLU A 287 -3.45 20.83 -29.84
N SER A 288 -4.55 21.52 -29.55
CA SER A 288 -4.75 22.94 -29.88
C SER A 288 -4.25 23.92 -28.81
N ILE A 289 -3.76 23.42 -27.67
CA ILE A 289 -3.16 24.28 -26.64
C ILE A 289 -1.95 24.99 -27.24
N ASP A 290 -1.97 26.32 -27.18
CA ASP A 290 -0.88 27.19 -27.60
C ASP A 290 -0.56 28.14 -26.44
N PHE A 291 0.39 27.74 -25.59
CA PHE A 291 0.85 28.58 -24.49
C PHE A 291 1.74 29.69 -25.03
N LYS A 292 1.30 30.92 -24.82
CA LYS A 292 2.01 32.09 -25.35
C LYS A 292 3.27 32.35 -24.56
N ARG A 293 4.28 32.87 -25.26
CA ARG A 293 5.52 33.30 -24.62
C ARG A 293 5.22 34.41 -23.61
N ILE A 294 5.59 34.18 -22.35
CA ILE A 294 5.53 35.19 -21.29
C ILE A 294 6.35 36.43 -21.70
N PRO A 295 5.82 37.65 -21.52
CA PRO A 295 6.49 38.88 -21.93
C PRO A 295 7.77 39.10 -21.11
N THR A 296 8.82 39.64 -21.73
CA THR A 296 10.06 39.98 -21.00
C THR A 296 9.86 41.22 -20.14
N LEU A 297 10.10 41.12 -18.83
CA LEU A 297 10.16 42.30 -17.96
C LEU A 297 11.43 43.10 -18.26
N LYS A 298 11.28 44.36 -18.66
CA LYS A 298 12.40 45.30 -18.71
C LYS A 298 12.59 45.88 -17.30
N ASN A 299 13.76 45.66 -16.70
CA ASN A 299 14.13 46.27 -15.42
C ASN A 299 13.88 47.77 -15.46
N LYS A 300 13.08 48.27 -14.52
CA LYS A 300 13.06 49.69 -14.11
C LYS A 300 13.62 49.80 -12.70
#